data_AF-A0A9E2PWU1-F1
#
_entry.id   AF-A0A9E2PWU1-F1
#
_cell.length_a   1.000
_cell.length_b   1.000
_cell.length_c   1.000
_cell.angle_alpha   90.00
_cell.angle_beta   90.00
_cell.angle_gamma   90.00
#
_symmetry.space_group_name_H-M   'P 1'
#
loop_
_entity.id
_entity.type
_entity.pdbx_description
1 polymer ?
#
loop_
_entity_poly.entity_id
_entity_poly.type
_entity_poly.pdbx_seq_one_letter_code
_entity_poly.pdbx_strand_id
1 'polypeptide(L)'
;MKRQFWILLLVVMLLGLAQPVGANDGFYVIAGSRGVGKAITPTTSLPYTISQPGFYYLTGNLSYSGTGQAIYITTSEVTLDLMGFSISGPGSGGTAEGIAITNLIINNVEVRNGQVKNFYYGVDSASGNRNVRFSNLKVSGCYVGIRCVGDSIIISGCEATGNDIGLSNSGACALIDKNVAAYNNTYGFALSCNGVITNNVAYGNHTGFSLAANNKQLIDRNSSAGNSINWSNLPGCTVGLNTP
;
A
#
# COMPACT_ATOMS: atom_id res chain seq x y z
N MET A 1 35.85 10.14 -57.61
CA MET A 1 36.20 10.91 -56.40
C MET A 1 35.04 11.74 -55.84
N LYS A 2 34.41 12.68 -56.57
CA LYS A 2 33.34 13.54 -55.99
C LYS A 2 32.11 12.79 -55.46
N ARG A 3 31.64 11.73 -56.14
CA ARG A 3 30.43 10.98 -55.75
C ARG A 3 30.61 10.14 -54.48
N GLN A 4 31.81 9.57 -54.29
CA GLN A 4 32.17 8.81 -53.08
C GLN A 4 32.31 9.73 -51.86
N PHE A 5 32.81 10.94 -52.05
CA PHE A 5 32.90 11.95 -50.99
C PHE A 5 31.52 12.33 -50.44
N TRP A 6 30.55 12.57 -51.33
CA TRP A 6 29.18 12.89 -50.90
C TRP A 6 28.48 11.73 -50.19
N ILE A 7 28.71 10.48 -50.61
CA ILE A 7 28.17 9.30 -49.93
C ILE A 7 28.79 9.16 -48.53
N LEU A 8 30.10 9.36 -48.41
CA LEU A 8 30.78 9.28 -47.11
C LEU A 8 30.29 10.38 -46.16
N LEU A 9 30.10 11.59 -46.67
CA LEU A 9 29.57 12.73 -45.90
C LEU A 9 28.15 12.45 -45.38
N LEU A 10 27.31 11.82 -46.20
CA LEU A 10 25.92 11.46 -45.86
C LEU A 10 25.86 10.35 -44.79
N VAL A 11 26.76 9.36 -44.88
CA VAL A 11 26.89 8.29 -43.88
C VAL A 11 27.38 8.85 -42.54
N VAL A 12 28.36 9.77 -42.54
CA VAL A 12 28.86 10.41 -41.31
C VAL A 12 27.78 11.28 -40.67
N MET A 13 26.96 12.01 -41.45
CA MET A 13 25.82 12.75 -40.92
C MET A 13 24.75 11.83 -40.32
N LEU A 14 24.44 10.70 -40.97
CA LEU A 14 23.48 9.71 -40.44
C LEU A 14 23.96 9.11 -39.11
N LEU A 15 25.26 8.84 -38.99
CA LEU A 15 25.87 8.27 -37.78
C LEU A 15 26.08 9.30 -36.66
N GLY A 16 26.16 10.60 -36.98
CA GLY A 16 26.32 11.68 -35.99
C GLY A 16 25.00 12.19 -35.38
N LEU A 17 23.86 11.96 -36.05
CA LEU A 17 22.53 12.39 -35.59
C LEU A 17 21.81 11.33 -34.74
N ALA A 18 22.20 10.06 -34.86
CA ALA A 18 21.69 8.99 -34.02
C ALA A 18 22.52 8.89 -32.74
N GLN A 19 22.33 9.85 -31.82
CA GLN A 19 22.71 9.62 -30.43
C GLN A 19 21.91 8.39 -29.94
N PRO A 20 22.53 7.39 -29.27
CA PRO A 20 21.75 6.38 -28.58
C PRO A 20 20.89 7.12 -27.56
N VAL A 21 19.59 7.23 -27.82
CA VAL A 21 18.64 7.55 -26.76
C VAL A 21 18.74 6.36 -25.83
N GLY A 22 19.38 6.57 -24.67
CA GLY A 22 19.40 5.55 -23.63
C GLY A 22 17.97 5.08 -23.41
N ALA A 23 17.77 3.76 -23.36
CA ALA A 23 16.50 3.22 -22.93
C ALA A 23 16.19 3.86 -21.56
N ASN A 24 15.23 4.76 -21.53
CA ASN A 24 14.66 5.18 -20.27
C ASN A 24 13.75 4.02 -19.86
N ASP A 25 14.19 3.26 -18.87
CA ASP A 25 13.46 2.12 -18.29
C ASP A 25 12.12 2.52 -17.64
N GLY A 26 11.68 3.77 -17.80
CA GLY A 26 10.41 4.33 -17.31
C GLY A 26 9.26 4.37 -18.32
N PHE A 27 9.17 3.47 -19.31
CA PHE A 27 8.00 3.42 -20.18
C PHE A 27 6.82 2.70 -19.52
N TYR A 28 6.01 3.45 -18.77
CA TYR A 28 4.66 3.02 -18.40
C TYR A 28 3.66 3.52 -19.45
N VAL A 29 3.03 2.59 -20.17
CA VAL A 29 1.88 2.91 -21.03
C VAL A 29 0.68 3.19 -20.14
N ILE A 30 0.37 4.46 -19.89
CA ILE A 30 -1.00 4.84 -19.53
C ILE A 30 -1.76 4.80 -20.85
N ALA A 31 -2.56 3.74 -21.06
CA ALA A 31 -3.29 3.54 -22.31
C ALA A 31 -4.13 4.78 -22.64
N GLY A 32 -3.65 5.56 -23.62
CA GLY A 32 -4.20 6.86 -24.02
C GLY A 32 -5.50 6.77 -24.81
N SER A 33 -6.52 6.10 -24.28
CA SER A 33 -7.88 6.13 -24.85
C SER A 33 -9.00 6.08 -23.80
N ARG A 34 -8.68 5.94 -22.51
CA ARG A 34 -9.54 6.30 -21.39
C ARG A 34 -8.75 7.29 -20.55
N GLY A 35 -9.37 8.41 -20.18
CA GLY A 35 -8.71 9.59 -19.60
C GLY A 35 -7.48 9.26 -18.76
N VAL A 36 -6.35 9.89 -19.11
CA VAL A 36 -5.10 9.83 -18.34
C VAL A 36 -5.49 10.01 -16.87
N GLY A 37 -5.07 9.10 -15.99
CA GLY A 37 -5.41 9.20 -14.56
C GLY A 37 -5.16 10.61 -14.02
N LYS A 38 -5.87 10.98 -12.96
CA LYS A 38 -5.68 12.29 -12.35
C LYS A 38 -4.39 12.28 -11.52
N ALA A 39 -3.38 12.97 -12.02
CA ALA A 39 -2.13 13.18 -11.31
C ALA A 39 -2.35 13.98 -10.02
N ILE A 40 -1.76 13.51 -8.93
CA ILE A 40 -1.59 14.22 -7.67
C ILE A 40 -0.11 14.61 -7.62
N THR A 41 0.14 15.91 -7.57
CA THR A 41 1.48 16.49 -7.78
C THR A 41 2.03 17.03 -6.47
N PRO A 42 3.36 17.21 -6.32
CA PRO A 42 3.92 17.92 -5.18
C PRO A 42 3.40 19.36 -5.01
N THR A 43 2.97 20.00 -6.10
CA THR A 43 2.29 21.31 -6.07
C THR A 43 0.83 21.21 -5.60
N THR A 44 0.26 20.01 -5.55
CA THR A 44 -1.03 19.75 -4.90
C THR A 44 -0.81 19.83 -3.40
N SER A 45 -1.34 20.86 -2.75
CA SER A 45 -1.30 20.96 -1.29
C SER A 45 -2.10 19.80 -0.68
N LEU A 46 -1.47 18.98 0.15
CA LEU A 46 -2.22 18.13 1.07
C LEU A 46 -2.88 19.03 2.13
N PRO A 47 -4.16 18.82 2.47
CA PRO A 47 -4.97 17.64 2.18
C PRO A 47 -5.56 17.60 0.75
N TYR A 48 -5.71 16.40 0.19
CA TYR A 48 -6.30 16.18 -1.13
C TYR A 48 -7.47 15.20 -1.06
N THR A 49 -8.63 15.62 -1.58
CA THR A 49 -9.86 14.81 -1.59
C THR A 49 -10.15 14.22 -2.97
N ILE A 50 -10.28 12.90 -3.04
CA ILE A 50 -10.76 12.14 -4.20
C ILE A 50 -12.27 11.94 -4.06
N SER A 51 -13.04 12.77 -4.78
CA SER A 51 -14.50 12.78 -4.74
C SER A 51 -15.18 12.28 -6.02
N GLN A 52 -14.40 11.90 -7.04
CA GLN A 52 -14.92 11.35 -8.30
C GLN A 52 -14.27 9.98 -8.59
N PRO A 53 -15.04 8.98 -9.07
CA PRO A 53 -14.50 7.70 -9.51
C PRO A 53 -13.35 7.87 -10.51
N GLY A 54 -12.43 6.91 -10.54
CA GLY A 54 -11.38 6.85 -11.54
C GLY A 54 -9.99 6.49 -11.02
N PHE A 55 -9.01 6.64 -11.90
CA PHE A 55 -7.61 6.36 -11.64
C PHE A 55 -6.88 7.64 -11.22
N TYR A 56 -6.16 7.57 -10.09
CA TYR A 56 -5.37 8.65 -9.52
C TYR A 56 -3.95 8.14 -9.29
N TYR A 57 -2.96 8.99 -9.47
CA TYR A 57 -1.58 8.59 -9.21
C TYR A 57 -0.70 9.71 -8.70
N LEU A 58 0.32 9.36 -7.90
CA LEU A 58 1.33 10.33 -7.49
C LEU A 58 2.37 10.55 -8.58
N THR A 59 2.86 11.79 -8.69
CA THR A 59 3.97 12.17 -9.58
C THR A 59 5.23 12.56 -8.83
N GLY A 60 5.19 12.51 -7.49
CA GLY A 60 6.30 12.86 -6.62
C GLY A 60 5.96 12.59 -5.16
N ASN A 61 6.97 12.70 -4.29
CA ASN A 61 6.79 12.58 -2.85
C ASN A 61 5.94 13.75 -2.32
N LEU A 62 5.04 13.45 -1.38
CA LEU A 62 4.19 14.43 -0.72
C LEU A 62 4.49 14.47 0.79
N SER A 63 4.30 15.64 1.39
CA SER A 63 4.45 15.85 2.83
C SER A 63 3.20 16.53 3.38
N TYR A 64 2.72 16.05 4.52
CA TYR A 64 1.56 16.54 5.23
C TYR A 64 1.96 16.93 6.65
N SER A 65 1.61 18.14 7.06
CA SER A 65 1.90 18.69 8.38
C SER A 65 0.65 19.08 9.17
N GLY A 66 -0.54 18.68 8.69
CA GLY A 66 -1.83 19.02 9.29
C GLY A 66 -2.37 17.94 10.22
N THR A 67 -3.64 18.09 10.58
CA THR A 67 -4.43 17.11 11.34
C THR A 67 -5.57 16.57 10.49
N GLY A 68 -5.91 15.29 10.63
CA GLY A 68 -6.91 14.63 9.79
C GLY A 68 -6.28 13.99 8.56
N GLN A 69 -7.03 13.93 7.45
CA GLN A 69 -6.67 13.11 6.28
C GLN A 69 -5.74 13.86 5.32
N ALA A 70 -4.58 13.28 5.03
CA ALA A 70 -3.69 13.75 3.97
C ALA A 70 -4.32 13.48 2.60
N ILE A 71 -4.64 12.23 2.26
CA ILE A 71 -5.47 11.89 1.11
C ILE A 71 -6.79 11.29 1.60
N TYR A 72 -7.91 11.89 1.21
CA TYR A 72 -9.24 11.44 1.60
C TYR A 72 -10.03 10.92 0.39
N ILE A 73 -10.41 9.65 0.39
CA ILE A 73 -11.19 9.01 -0.66
C ILE A 73 -12.65 8.96 -0.21
N THR A 74 -13.53 9.67 -0.92
CA THR A 74 -14.94 9.84 -0.55
C THR A 74 -15.92 9.24 -1.56
N THR A 75 -15.42 8.44 -2.50
CA THR A 75 -16.25 7.82 -3.55
C THR A 75 -15.77 6.42 -3.90
N SER A 76 -16.67 5.64 -4.50
CA SER A 76 -16.41 4.27 -4.96
C SER A 76 -15.63 4.26 -6.28
N GLU A 77 -15.15 3.09 -6.70
CA GLU A 77 -14.50 2.87 -8.00
C GLU A 77 -13.24 3.74 -8.18
N VAL A 78 -12.40 3.76 -7.14
CA VAL A 78 -11.16 4.53 -7.12
C VAL A 78 -9.97 3.58 -7.14
N THR A 79 -8.99 3.90 -7.98
CA THR A 79 -7.65 3.33 -7.87
C THR A 79 -6.67 4.46 -7.62
N LEU A 80 -5.98 4.41 -6.49
CA LEU A 80 -4.88 5.30 -6.14
C LEU A 80 -3.56 4.54 -6.25
N ASP A 81 -2.74 4.89 -7.24
CA ASP A 81 -1.41 4.33 -7.43
C ASP A 81 -0.35 5.33 -6.94
N LEU A 82 0.41 4.97 -5.92
CA LEU A 82 1.46 5.85 -5.39
C LEU A 82 2.71 5.86 -6.28
N MET A 83 2.79 5.03 -7.33
CA MET A 83 3.85 5.02 -8.34
C MET A 83 5.27 4.97 -7.76
N GLY A 84 5.44 4.31 -6.61
CA GLY A 84 6.70 4.21 -5.87
C GLY A 84 7.04 5.40 -4.98
N PHE A 85 6.26 6.49 -5.03
CA PHE A 85 6.45 7.68 -4.21
C PHE A 85 5.93 7.52 -2.77
N SER A 86 6.33 8.45 -1.91
CA SER A 86 5.97 8.48 -0.50
C SER A 86 5.01 9.60 -0.12
N ILE A 87 4.10 9.32 0.82
CA ILE A 87 3.37 10.33 1.59
C ILE A 87 3.92 10.32 3.03
N SER A 88 4.37 11.47 3.52
CA SER A 88 4.93 11.61 4.87
C SER A 88 4.05 12.49 5.75
N GLY A 89 3.80 12.06 6.98
CA GLY A 89 2.96 12.77 7.93
C GLY A 89 3.73 13.47 9.06
N PRO A 90 2.99 14.13 9.97
CA PRO A 90 3.57 14.90 11.08
C PRO A 90 4.08 14.05 12.26
N GLY A 91 3.90 12.73 12.23
CA GLY A 91 4.24 11.80 13.31
C GLY A 91 3.06 10.95 13.79
N SER A 92 3.36 9.95 14.64
CA SER A 92 2.41 8.97 15.15
C SER A 92 1.66 9.39 16.41
N GLY A 93 2.03 10.49 17.06
CA GLY A 93 1.41 10.94 18.33
C GLY A 93 0.13 11.77 18.19
N GLY A 94 -0.33 12.05 16.97
CA GLY A 94 -1.49 12.89 16.68
C GLY A 94 -2.71 12.11 16.22
N THR A 95 -3.52 12.73 15.35
CA THR A 95 -4.72 12.12 14.72
C THR A 95 -4.66 12.15 13.20
N ALA A 96 -3.47 12.38 12.63
CA ALA A 96 -3.30 12.46 11.18
C ALA A 96 -3.40 11.08 10.51
N GLU A 97 -4.11 11.02 9.40
CA GLU A 97 -4.32 9.83 8.58
C GLU A 97 -3.62 10.04 7.22
N GLY A 98 -2.80 9.08 6.79
CA GLY A 98 -2.08 9.19 5.52
C GLY A 98 -3.00 9.06 4.32
N ILE A 99 -3.66 7.90 4.21
CA ILE A 99 -4.68 7.65 3.20
C ILE A 99 -5.92 7.13 3.91
N ALA A 100 -7.04 7.82 3.74
CA ALA A 100 -8.26 7.56 4.47
C ALA A 100 -9.43 7.24 3.54
N ILE A 101 -10.09 6.13 3.84
CA ILE A 101 -11.34 5.67 3.24
C ILE A 101 -12.35 5.58 4.40
N THR A 102 -12.60 6.69 5.07
CA THR A 102 -13.31 6.76 6.36
C THR A 102 -14.61 7.56 6.26
N ASN A 103 -15.48 7.44 7.27
CA ASN A 103 -16.72 8.23 7.43
C ASN A 103 -17.80 8.10 6.34
N LEU A 104 -17.63 7.17 5.39
CA LEU A 104 -18.59 6.86 4.33
C LEU A 104 -18.60 5.34 4.10
N ILE A 105 -19.67 4.85 3.49
CA ILE A 105 -19.77 3.47 3.01
C ILE A 105 -19.54 3.50 1.50
N ILE A 106 -18.31 3.18 1.08
CA ILE A 106 -17.90 3.15 -0.31
C ILE A 106 -17.26 1.81 -0.68
N ASN A 107 -17.26 1.50 -1.97
CA ASN A 107 -16.90 0.19 -2.47
C ASN A 107 -15.89 0.26 -3.61
N ASN A 108 -15.17 -0.85 -3.84
CA ASN A 108 -14.27 -1.01 -4.98
C ASN A 108 -13.18 0.07 -5.01
N VAL A 109 -12.36 0.12 -3.95
CA VAL A 109 -11.23 1.04 -3.83
C VAL A 109 -9.93 0.25 -3.77
N GLU A 110 -8.93 0.65 -4.54
CA GLU A 110 -7.58 0.10 -4.47
C GLU A 110 -6.57 1.21 -4.17
N VAL A 111 -5.65 0.94 -3.24
CA VAL A 111 -4.49 1.78 -2.96
C VAL A 111 -3.24 0.92 -3.12
N ARG A 112 -2.29 1.33 -4.00
CA ARG A 112 -1.15 0.49 -4.34
C ARG A 112 0.17 1.18 -4.60
N ASN A 113 1.25 0.39 -4.56
CA ASN A 113 2.60 0.69 -5.05
C ASN A 113 3.25 1.98 -4.49
N GLY A 114 3.61 2.01 -3.22
CA GLY A 114 4.40 3.13 -2.69
C GLY A 114 4.53 3.13 -1.19
N GLN A 115 4.81 4.30 -0.62
CA GLN A 115 5.17 4.42 0.79
C GLN A 115 4.25 5.38 1.53
N VAL A 116 3.87 5.03 2.76
CA VAL A 116 3.15 5.93 3.67
C VAL A 116 3.87 5.91 5.01
N LYS A 117 4.25 7.07 5.55
CA LYS A 117 5.08 7.10 6.77
C LYS A 117 4.74 8.22 7.72
N ASN A 118 4.96 7.97 9.02
CA ASN A 118 4.84 8.95 10.10
C ASN A 118 3.42 9.52 10.29
N PHE A 119 2.43 8.65 10.42
CA PHE A 119 1.03 9.04 10.68
C PHE A 119 0.47 8.35 11.93
N TYR A 120 -0.68 8.82 12.44
CA TYR A 120 -1.42 8.03 13.41
C TYR A 120 -1.96 6.75 12.75
N TYR A 121 -2.73 6.91 11.66
CA TYR A 121 -3.06 5.82 10.74
C TYR A 121 -2.32 6.02 9.42
N GLY A 122 -1.50 5.05 9.00
CA GLY A 122 -0.85 5.11 7.70
C GLY A 122 -1.89 5.02 6.58
N VAL A 123 -2.56 3.88 6.49
CA VAL A 123 -3.68 3.66 5.56
C VAL A 123 -4.86 3.12 6.35
N ASP A 124 -6.02 3.75 6.20
CA ASP A 124 -7.22 3.40 6.94
C ASP A 124 -8.45 3.23 6.06
N SER A 125 -9.24 2.20 6.37
CA SER A 125 -10.59 2.01 5.85
C SER A 125 -11.54 1.67 7.00
N ALA A 126 -12.61 2.46 7.10
CA ALA A 126 -13.64 2.29 8.11
C ALA A 126 -14.54 1.07 7.85
N SER A 127 -15.39 0.78 8.83
CA SER A 127 -16.43 -0.25 8.74
C SER A 127 -17.45 0.07 7.64
N GLY A 128 -18.09 -0.98 7.11
CA GLY A 128 -19.12 -0.86 6.07
C GLY A 128 -18.59 -0.77 4.65
N ASN A 129 -17.35 -0.31 4.44
CA ASN A 129 -16.71 -0.37 3.12
C ASN A 129 -16.58 -1.80 2.62
N ARG A 130 -16.67 -2.01 1.30
CA ARG A 130 -16.51 -3.35 0.71
C ARG A 130 -15.56 -3.37 -0.47
N ASN A 131 -14.91 -4.51 -0.70
CA ASN A 131 -14.03 -4.70 -1.86
C ASN A 131 -12.91 -3.63 -1.90
N VAL A 132 -12.29 -3.41 -0.74
CA VAL A 132 -11.12 -2.52 -0.60
C VAL A 132 -9.86 -3.36 -0.69
N ARG A 133 -8.90 -2.90 -1.50
CA ARG A 133 -7.62 -3.56 -1.73
C ARG A 133 -6.46 -2.65 -1.35
N PHE A 134 -5.53 -3.17 -0.56
CA PHE A 134 -4.25 -2.53 -0.28
C PHE A 134 -3.15 -3.45 -0.79
N SER A 135 -2.36 -2.99 -1.76
CA SER A 135 -1.37 -3.84 -2.43
C SER A 135 -0.01 -3.17 -2.61
N ASN A 136 1.08 -3.90 -2.34
CA ASN A 136 2.46 -3.41 -2.55
C ASN A 136 2.76 -2.07 -1.86
N LEU A 137 2.27 -1.89 -0.63
CA LEU A 137 2.51 -0.69 0.18
C LEU A 137 3.62 -0.94 1.20
N LYS A 138 4.46 0.06 1.43
CA LYS A 138 5.39 0.11 2.56
C LYS A 138 4.91 1.15 3.56
N VAL A 139 4.56 0.72 4.76
CA VAL A 139 4.00 1.59 5.79
C VAL A 139 4.85 1.56 7.05
N SER A 140 5.30 2.73 7.52
CA SER A 140 6.29 2.81 8.61
C SER A 140 6.17 4.02 9.51
N GLY A 141 6.63 3.89 10.75
CA GLY A 141 6.63 4.99 11.72
C GLY A 141 5.24 5.47 12.11
N CYS A 142 4.21 4.63 11.91
CA CYS A 142 2.82 4.96 12.25
C CYS A 142 2.42 4.40 13.62
N TYR A 143 1.34 4.92 14.21
CA TYR A 143 0.73 4.23 15.36
C TYR A 143 0.09 2.93 14.88
N VAL A 144 -0.78 2.99 13.88
CA VAL A 144 -1.19 1.80 13.12
C VAL A 144 -0.79 1.98 11.66
N GLY A 145 -0.04 1.02 11.12
CA GLY A 145 0.41 1.03 9.73
C GLY A 145 -0.78 0.93 8.77
N ILE A 146 -1.38 -0.26 8.68
CA ILE A 146 -2.54 -0.51 7.83
C ILE A 146 -3.71 -0.95 8.69
N ARG A 147 -4.82 -0.23 8.64
CA ARG A 147 -6.09 -0.62 9.28
C ARG A 147 -7.19 -0.81 8.25
N CYS A 148 -7.91 -1.92 8.35
CA CYS A 148 -9.07 -2.16 7.50
C CYS A 148 -10.19 -2.86 8.27
N VAL A 149 -11.37 -2.25 8.31
CA VAL A 149 -12.53 -2.73 9.10
C VAL A 149 -13.72 -3.13 8.19
N GLY A 150 -13.58 -3.00 6.87
CA GLY A 150 -14.62 -3.32 5.89
C GLY A 150 -14.72 -4.81 5.54
N ASP A 151 -15.62 -5.18 4.62
CA ASP A 151 -15.81 -6.56 4.16
C ASP A 151 -15.18 -6.84 2.79
N SER A 152 -14.90 -8.11 2.50
CA SER A 152 -14.30 -8.54 1.22
C SER A 152 -12.98 -7.82 0.93
N ILE A 153 -12.11 -7.80 1.94
CA ILE A 153 -10.87 -7.05 1.94
C ILE A 153 -9.73 -7.91 1.39
N ILE A 154 -8.84 -7.30 0.61
CA ILE A 154 -7.57 -7.92 0.25
C ILE A 154 -6.43 -7.01 0.68
N ILE A 155 -5.53 -7.52 1.52
CA ILE A 155 -4.27 -6.85 1.82
C ILE A 155 -3.15 -7.79 1.39
N SER A 156 -2.35 -7.37 0.41
CA SER A 156 -1.34 -8.25 -0.16
C SER A 156 -0.05 -7.59 -0.62
N GLY A 157 1.07 -8.25 -0.38
CA GLY A 157 2.39 -7.73 -0.77
C GLY A 157 2.81 -6.48 0.01
N CYS A 158 2.17 -6.19 1.14
CA CYS A 158 2.47 -5.01 1.94
C CYS A 158 3.56 -5.29 2.98
N GLU A 159 4.32 -4.26 3.32
CA GLU A 159 5.33 -4.24 4.36
C GLU A 159 4.95 -3.20 5.42
N ALA A 160 4.72 -3.63 6.66
CA ALA A 160 4.39 -2.76 7.79
C ALA A 160 5.50 -2.84 8.84
N THR A 161 6.38 -1.83 8.85
CA THR A 161 7.63 -1.88 9.63
C THR A 161 7.78 -0.69 10.58
N GLY A 162 8.18 -0.94 11.83
CA GLY A 162 8.47 0.14 12.78
C GLY A 162 7.24 0.97 13.16
N ASN A 163 6.06 0.34 13.20
CA ASN A 163 4.83 0.95 13.70
C ASN A 163 4.58 0.49 15.14
N ASP A 164 3.57 1.02 15.83
CA ASP A 164 3.10 0.37 17.06
C ASP A 164 2.33 -0.92 16.74
N ILE A 165 1.40 -0.81 15.79
CA ILE A 165 0.66 -1.93 15.19
C ILE A 165 0.95 -1.96 13.69
N GLY A 166 1.48 -3.07 13.16
CA GLY A 166 1.81 -3.20 11.75
C GLY A 166 0.55 -3.21 10.87
N LEU A 167 -0.23 -4.29 10.96
CA LEU A 167 -1.47 -4.47 10.22
C LEU A 167 -2.60 -4.89 11.15
N SER A 168 -3.72 -4.17 11.09
CA SER A 168 -4.94 -4.46 11.84
C SER A 168 -6.11 -4.69 10.90
N ASN A 169 -6.82 -5.81 11.06
CA ASN A 169 -8.05 -6.07 10.33
C ASN A 169 -9.10 -6.72 11.22
N SER A 170 -10.30 -6.13 11.25
CA SER A 170 -11.46 -6.62 12.01
C SER A 170 -12.71 -6.82 11.14
N GLY A 171 -12.53 -6.79 9.82
CA GLY A 171 -13.58 -6.94 8.82
C GLY A 171 -13.87 -8.39 8.44
N ALA A 172 -14.96 -8.66 7.70
CA ALA A 172 -15.27 -10.01 7.26
C ALA A 172 -14.73 -10.33 5.86
N CYS A 173 -14.50 -11.62 5.59
CA CYS A 173 -14.04 -12.13 4.29
C CYS A 173 -12.73 -11.48 3.81
N ALA A 174 -11.74 -11.41 4.70
CA ALA A 174 -10.43 -10.88 4.37
C ALA A 174 -9.52 -11.94 3.75
N LEU A 175 -8.75 -11.55 2.73
CA LEU A 175 -7.54 -12.27 2.29
C LEU A 175 -6.33 -11.43 2.67
N ILE A 176 -5.55 -11.93 3.62
CA ILE A 176 -4.29 -11.33 4.06
C ILE A 176 -3.17 -12.24 3.54
N ASP A 177 -2.55 -11.86 2.42
CA ASP A 177 -1.59 -12.70 1.67
C ASP A 177 -0.26 -12.01 1.41
N LYS A 178 0.88 -12.68 1.69
CA LYS A 178 2.23 -12.17 1.32
C LYS A 178 2.60 -10.83 1.95
N ASN A 179 2.17 -10.58 3.17
CA ASN A 179 2.53 -9.37 3.89
C ASN A 179 3.68 -9.63 4.86
N VAL A 180 4.48 -8.60 5.12
CA VAL A 180 5.54 -8.61 6.13
C VAL A 180 5.19 -7.57 7.20
N ALA A 181 5.11 -7.98 8.46
CA ALA A 181 5.00 -7.07 9.59
C ALA A 181 6.23 -7.23 10.49
N ALA A 182 7.09 -6.22 10.51
CA ALA A 182 8.40 -6.34 11.16
C ALA A 182 8.69 -5.20 12.14
N TYR A 183 9.35 -5.53 13.25
CA TYR A 183 9.84 -4.54 14.21
C TYR A 183 8.76 -3.57 14.70
N ASN A 184 7.52 -4.03 14.82
CA ASN A 184 6.43 -3.23 15.39
C ASN A 184 6.41 -3.38 16.91
N ASN A 185 6.15 -2.29 17.63
CA ASN A 185 6.30 -2.25 19.08
C ASN A 185 5.34 -3.21 19.79
N THR A 186 4.11 -3.35 19.30
CA THR A 186 3.07 -4.14 19.96
C THR A 186 2.65 -5.34 19.12
N TYR A 187 2.08 -5.14 17.93
CA TYR A 187 1.55 -6.22 17.09
C TYR A 187 2.13 -6.14 15.68
N GLY A 188 2.59 -7.27 15.15
CA GLY A 188 2.82 -7.41 13.70
C GLY A 188 1.49 -7.42 12.96
N PHE A 189 0.67 -8.43 13.26
CA PHE A 189 -0.68 -8.60 12.74
C PHE A 189 -1.69 -8.68 13.90
N ALA A 190 -2.65 -7.75 13.94
CA ALA A 190 -3.79 -7.76 14.85
C ALA A 190 -5.07 -8.09 14.05
N LEU A 191 -5.44 -9.37 14.00
CA LEU A 191 -6.45 -9.87 13.08
C LEU A 191 -7.64 -10.46 13.82
N SER A 192 -8.74 -9.71 13.83
CA SER A 192 -10.06 -10.13 14.26
C SER A 192 -11.03 -10.26 13.08
N CYS A 193 -10.49 -10.58 11.89
CA CYS A 193 -11.26 -10.79 10.68
C CYS A 193 -11.73 -12.24 10.52
N ASN A 194 -12.81 -12.46 9.77
CA ASN A 194 -13.10 -13.78 9.18
C ASN A 194 -12.37 -13.86 7.82
N GLY A 195 -11.78 -15.01 7.48
CA GLY A 195 -11.13 -15.18 6.17
C GLY A 195 -9.86 -16.01 6.17
N VAL A 196 -8.97 -15.69 5.24
CA VAL A 196 -7.73 -16.44 4.99
C VAL A 196 -6.52 -15.57 5.29
N ILE A 197 -5.64 -16.08 6.14
CA ILE A 197 -4.38 -15.46 6.55
C ILE A 197 -3.29 -16.39 6.07
N THR A 198 -2.56 -16.01 5.02
CA THR A 198 -1.59 -16.93 4.39
C THR A 198 -0.34 -16.26 3.85
N ASN A 199 0.77 -17.00 3.81
CA ASN A 199 2.05 -16.54 3.27
C ASN A 199 2.59 -15.25 3.91
N ASN A 200 2.20 -14.94 5.15
CA ASN A 200 2.64 -13.72 5.83
C ASN A 200 3.88 -13.99 6.71
N VAL A 201 4.67 -12.95 6.96
CA VAL A 201 5.84 -12.99 7.82
C VAL A 201 5.71 -11.96 8.93
N ALA A 202 5.70 -12.41 10.19
CA ALA A 202 5.80 -11.55 11.36
C ALA A 202 7.18 -11.71 12.01
N TYR A 203 7.96 -10.63 12.08
CA TYR A 203 9.33 -10.70 12.61
C TYR A 203 9.69 -9.58 13.58
N GLY A 204 10.28 -9.90 14.73
CA GLY A 204 10.84 -8.88 15.63
C GLY A 204 9.80 -7.95 16.26
N ASN A 205 8.53 -8.36 16.33
CA ASN A 205 7.47 -7.62 17.01
C ASN A 205 7.37 -8.05 18.47
N HIS A 206 6.63 -7.33 19.32
CA HIS A 206 6.26 -7.91 20.60
C HIS A 206 5.36 -9.14 20.39
N THR A 207 4.22 -8.99 19.72
CA THR A 207 3.37 -10.11 19.31
C THR A 207 3.31 -10.20 17.78
N GLY A 208 3.70 -11.33 17.21
CA GLY A 208 3.72 -11.56 15.76
C GLY A 208 2.31 -11.58 15.17
N PHE A 209 1.51 -12.59 15.52
CA PHE A 209 0.10 -12.69 15.15
C PHE A 209 -0.79 -12.70 16.39
N SER A 210 -1.60 -11.66 16.55
CA SER A 210 -2.68 -11.58 17.53
C SER A 210 -4.01 -11.83 16.84
N LEU A 211 -4.62 -12.96 17.13
CA LEU A 211 -5.81 -13.45 16.45
C LEU A 211 -7.06 -13.33 17.34
N ALA A 212 -8.24 -13.60 16.80
CA ALA A 212 -9.47 -13.60 17.57
C ALA A 212 -10.06 -15.01 17.67
N ALA A 213 -10.19 -15.48 18.91
CA ALA A 213 -10.54 -16.86 19.29
C ALA A 213 -11.89 -17.40 18.77
N ASN A 214 -12.76 -16.55 18.22
CA ASN A 214 -14.13 -16.93 17.83
C ASN A 214 -14.43 -16.66 16.35
N ASN A 215 -13.41 -16.28 15.56
CA ASN A 215 -13.58 -16.00 14.15
C ASN A 215 -13.23 -17.20 13.27
N LYS A 216 -13.90 -17.29 12.12
CA LYS A 216 -13.66 -18.32 11.11
C LYS A 216 -12.43 -17.93 10.28
N GLN A 217 -11.25 -18.23 10.84
CA GLN A 217 -9.96 -17.95 10.22
C GLN A 217 -9.31 -19.24 9.72
N LEU A 218 -8.88 -19.24 8.45
CA LEU A 218 -7.93 -20.21 7.92
C LEU A 218 -6.54 -19.59 7.94
N ILE A 219 -5.62 -20.20 8.68
CA ILE A 219 -4.26 -19.69 8.90
C ILE A 219 -3.29 -20.72 8.34
N ASP A 220 -2.60 -20.40 7.24
CA ASP A 220 -1.74 -21.37 6.56
C ASP A 220 -0.51 -20.71 5.92
N ARG A 221 0.65 -21.37 5.95
CA ARG A 221 1.92 -20.90 5.33
C ARG A 221 2.44 -19.56 5.88
N ASN A 222 2.14 -19.22 7.11
CA ASN A 222 2.67 -18.02 7.74
C ASN A 222 3.92 -18.35 8.57
N SER A 223 4.85 -17.41 8.63
CA SER A 223 6.03 -17.47 9.48
C SER A 223 5.95 -16.39 10.54
N SER A 224 6.15 -16.75 11.80
CA SER A 224 6.18 -15.80 12.91
C SER A 224 7.39 -16.10 13.76
N ALA A 225 8.48 -15.34 13.63
CA ALA A 225 9.75 -15.64 14.28
C ALA A 225 10.40 -14.40 14.90
N GLY A 226 11.22 -14.58 15.94
CA GLY A 226 11.92 -13.46 16.60
C GLY A 226 11.00 -12.47 17.31
N ASN A 227 9.72 -12.82 17.49
CA ASN A 227 8.78 -12.02 18.29
C ASN A 227 8.84 -12.45 19.76
N SER A 228 8.45 -11.58 20.70
CA SER A 228 8.27 -12.00 22.11
C SER A 228 7.17 -13.05 22.25
N ILE A 229 6.10 -12.93 21.45
CA ILE A 229 4.99 -13.86 21.33
C ILE A 229 4.72 -14.10 19.85
N ASN A 230 4.97 -15.29 19.31
CA ASN A 230 4.76 -15.54 17.88
C ASN A 230 3.26 -15.58 17.51
N TRP A 231 2.45 -16.23 18.34
CA TRP A 231 1.02 -16.45 18.10
C TRP A 231 0.23 -16.28 19.40
N SER A 232 -0.87 -15.53 19.37
CA SER A 232 -1.82 -15.45 20.48
C SER A 232 -3.25 -15.67 20.00
N ASN A 233 -4.11 -16.16 20.91
CA ASN A 233 -5.56 -16.30 20.69
C ASN A 233 -5.97 -17.12 19.46
N LEU A 234 -5.34 -18.29 19.30
CA LEU A 234 -5.67 -19.30 18.27
C LEU A 234 -6.97 -20.13 18.43
N PRO A 235 -7.80 -20.06 19.50
CA PRO A 235 -8.99 -20.90 19.56
C PRO A 235 -9.91 -20.68 18.34
N GLY A 236 -10.63 -21.72 17.92
CA GLY A 236 -11.60 -21.64 16.82
C GLY A 236 -11.02 -21.47 15.41
N CYS A 237 -9.71 -21.27 15.26
CA CYS A 237 -9.05 -21.14 13.96
C CYS A 237 -8.75 -22.51 13.33
N THR A 238 -8.83 -22.60 12.00
CA THR A 238 -8.28 -23.74 11.25
C THR A 238 -6.84 -23.42 10.88
N VAL A 239 -5.89 -24.20 11.40
CA VAL A 239 -4.46 -23.94 11.29
C VAL A 239 -3.79 -25.00 10.41
N GLY A 240 -3.13 -24.55 9.34
CA GLY A 240 -2.31 -25.37 8.45
C GLY A 240 -0.82 -25.34 8.81
N LEU A 241 0.05 -25.32 7.79
CA LEU A 241 1.51 -25.36 7.94
C LEU A 241 2.03 -23.96 8.29
N ASN A 242 2.23 -23.65 9.57
CA ASN A 242 2.79 -22.37 10.01
C ASN A 242 4.10 -22.60 10.76
N THR A 243 5.08 -21.73 10.54
CA THR A 243 6.40 -21.78 11.20
C THR A 243 6.48 -20.77 12.34
N PRO A 244 6.94 -21.18 13.53
CA PRO A 244 7.29 -20.27 14.63
C PRO A 244 8.67 -19.61 14.41
#